data_AF-A0A0A0BUV4-F1
#
_entry.id   AF-A0A0A0BUV4-F1
#
_cell.length_a   1.000
_cell.length_b   1.000
_cell.length_c   1.000
_cell.angle_alpha   90.00
_cell.angle_beta   90.00
_cell.angle_gamma   90.00
#
_symmetry.space_group_name_H-M   'P 1'
#
loop_
_entity.id
_entity.type
_entity.pdbx_description
1 polymer ?
#
loop_
_entity_poly.entity_id
_entity_poly.type
_entity_poly.pdbx_seq_one_letter_code
_entity_poly.pdbx_strand_id
1 'polypeptide(L)' 'MSRPLWDWEFLDAEGGQLDRPVSPAFTSRFDAETWLGDCRGRLEADGVAHARLAHRGTAVAAPVRIRLPDRGGDGVRA' A
#
# COMPACT_ATOMS: atom_id res chain seq x y z
N MET A 1 25.01 -10.66 1.44
CA MET A 1 24.02 -9.56 1.30
C MET A 1 22.63 -10.18 1.21
N SER A 2 21.85 -10.09 2.28
CA SER A 2 20.47 -10.61 2.34
C SER A 2 19.61 -9.81 1.36
N ARG A 3 19.11 -10.50 0.33
CA ARG A 3 18.21 -9.91 -0.66
C ARG A 3 16.88 -9.58 0.06
N PRO A 4 16.31 -8.38 -0.12
CA PRO A 4 14.94 -8.07 0.32
C PRO A 4 14.02 -9.23 -0.04
N LEU A 5 13.40 -9.82 0.98
CA LEU A 5 12.45 -10.91 0.74
C LEU A 5 11.08 -10.34 0.49
N TRP A 6 10.66 -9.31 1.22
CA TRP A 6 9.31 -8.76 1.13
C TRP A 6 9.35 -7.23 1.03
N ASP A 7 8.54 -6.67 0.15
CA ASP A 7 8.38 -5.23 -0.04
C ASP A 7 6.93 -4.92 -0.45
N TRP A 8 6.49 -3.68 -0.27
CA TRP A 8 5.20 -3.23 -0.78
C TRP A 8 5.39 -2.34 -1.99
N GLU A 9 4.64 -2.65 -3.03
CA GLU A 9 4.49 -1.79 -4.19
C GLU A 9 3.21 -0.98 -4.02
N PHE A 10 3.32 0.34 -4.09
CA PHE A 10 2.19 1.23 -3.93
C PHE A 10 1.63 1.62 -5.28
N LEU A 11 0.30 1.70 -5.36
CA LEU A 11 -0.40 2.09 -6.55
C LEU A 11 -1.40 3.21 -6.23
N ASP A 12 -1.57 4.09 -7.21
CA ASP A 12 -2.59 5.11 -7.22
C ASP A 12 -4.01 4.50 -7.40
N ALA A 13 -5.05 5.33 -7.27
CA ALA A 13 -6.43 4.97 -7.53
C ALA A 13 -6.64 4.46 -8.96
N GLU A 14 -5.87 4.95 -9.93
CA GLU A 14 -5.90 4.50 -11.33
C GLU A 14 -5.13 3.20 -11.56
N GLY A 15 -4.47 2.66 -10.53
CA GLY A 15 -3.61 1.46 -10.63
C GLY A 15 -2.21 1.75 -11.19
N GLY A 16 -1.82 3.03 -11.31
CA GLY A 16 -0.46 3.41 -11.66
C GLY A 16 0.50 3.19 -10.49
N GLN A 17 1.67 2.59 -10.74
CA GLN A 17 2.68 2.40 -9.70
C GLN A 17 3.24 3.74 -9.23
N LEU A 18 3.28 3.95 -7.93
CA LEU A 18 3.88 5.12 -7.29
C LEU A 18 5.35 4.84 -6.99
N ASP A 19 6.24 5.77 -7.39
CA ASP A 19 7.66 5.74 -7.01
C ASP A 19 7.85 6.12 -5.53
N ARG A 20 6.93 6.92 -4.98
CA ARG A 20 6.94 7.33 -3.57
C ARG A 20 5.53 7.31 -2.98
N PRO A 21 5.40 6.95 -1.70
CA PRO A 21 6.46 6.53 -0.76
C PRO A 21 7.09 5.18 -1.11
N VAL A 22 8.37 4.96 -0.77
CA VAL A 22 9.05 3.66 -1.01
C VAL A 22 8.90 2.80 0.24
N SER A 23 8.52 1.52 0.08
CA SER A 23 8.43 0.62 1.22
C SER A 23 9.79 0.12 1.68
N PRO A 24 9.97 -0.11 3.00
CA PRO A 24 11.13 -0.81 3.50
C PRO A 24 11.15 -2.26 3.01
N ALA A 25 12.34 -2.85 2.96
CA ALA A 25 12.52 -4.28 2.76
C ALA A 25 12.35 -5.03 4.09
N PHE A 26 11.45 -6.01 4.11
CA PHE A 26 11.18 -6.88 5.25
C PHE A 26 11.74 -8.29 5.02
N THR A 27 12.15 -8.94 6.12
CA THR A 27 12.61 -10.33 6.13
C THR A 27 11.46 -11.32 6.27
N SER A 28 10.35 -10.89 6.88
CA SER A 28 9.15 -11.67 7.14
C SER A 28 7.90 -11.00 6.58
N ARG A 29 6.99 -11.82 6.04
CA ARG A 29 5.67 -11.35 5.58
C ARG A 29 4.86 -10.69 6.71
N PHE A 30 4.90 -11.27 7.91
CA PHE A 30 4.16 -10.77 9.06
C PHE A 30 4.59 -9.34 9.47
N ASP A 31 5.89 -9.05 9.49
CA ASP A 31 6.40 -7.70 9.72
C ASP A 31 5.93 -6.73 8.63
N ALA A 32 5.95 -7.15 7.37
CA ALA A 32 5.46 -6.34 6.26
C ALA A 32 3.96 -6.00 6.41
N GLU A 33 3.14 -6.98 6.76
CA GLU A 33 1.70 -6.82 7.02
C GLU A 33 1.42 -5.93 8.24
N THR A 34 2.20 -6.11 9.31
CA THR A 34 2.10 -5.29 10.53
C THR A 34 2.44 -3.83 10.26
N TRP A 35 3.56 -3.59 9.56
CA TRP A 35 3.99 -2.25 9.17
C TRP A 35 2.95 -1.54 8.29
N LEU A 36 2.34 -2.26 7.34
CA LEU A 36 1.29 -1.70 6.49
C LEU A 36 0.08 -1.26 7.33
N GLY A 37 -0.32 -2.07 8.31
CA GLY A 37 -1.41 -1.73 9.22
C GLY A 37 -1.14 -0.46 10.03
N ASP A 38 0.10 -0.29 10.52
CA ASP A 38 0.53 0.86 11.30
C ASP A 38 0.64 2.15 10.45
N CYS A 39 1.29 2.05 9.29
CA CYS A 39 1.50 3.19 8.39
C CYS A 39 0.32 3.50 7.46
N ARG A 40 -0.79 2.73 7.52
CA ARG A 40 -1.91 2.84 6.58
C ARG A 40 -2.45 4.26 6.45
N GLY A 41 -2.76 4.92 7.56
CA GLY A 41 -3.33 6.28 7.55
C GLY A 41 -2.37 7.31 6.96
N ARG A 42 -1.04 7.11 7.13
CA ARG A 42 -0.03 7.96 6.49
C ARG A 42 0.04 7.71 4.98
N LEU A 43 -0.01 6.45 4.56
CA LEU A 43 -0.05 6.09 3.14
C LEU A 43 -1.28 6.68 2.44
N GLU A 44 -2.44 6.64 3.09
CA GLU A 44 -3.66 7.32 2.61
C GLU A 44 -3.44 8.82 2.44
N ALA A 45 -2.80 9.48 3.41
CA ALA A 45 -2.48 10.91 3.33
C ALA A 45 -1.45 11.25 2.23
N ASP A 46 -0.52 10.32 1.94
CA ASP A 46 0.43 10.41 0.83
C ASP A 46 -0.22 10.11 -0.55
N GLY A 47 -1.51 9.78 -0.59
CA GLY A 47 -2.25 9.52 -1.84
C GLY A 47 -2.19 8.07 -2.33
N VAL A 48 -1.68 7.14 -1.52
CA VAL A 48 -1.65 5.71 -1.87
C VAL A 48 -3.07 5.14 -1.80
N ALA A 49 -3.55 4.61 -2.93
CA ALA A 49 -4.86 3.97 -2.97
C ALA A 49 -4.79 2.45 -2.74
N HIS A 50 -3.75 1.80 -3.24
CA HIS A 50 -3.56 0.36 -3.13
C HIS A 50 -2.11 0.02 -2.78
N ALA A 51 -1.91 -1.06 -2.03
CA ALA A 51 -0.59 -1.61 -1.71
C ALA A 51 -0.56 -3.09 -2.07
N ARG A 52 0.45 -3.51 -2.82
CA ARG A 52 0.63 -4.89 -3.28
C ARG A 52 1.89 -5.48 -2.67
N LEU A 53 1.76 -6.63 -2.02
CA LEU A 53 2.89 -7.32 -1.43
C LEU A 53 3.70 -8.03 -2.52
N ALA A 54 4.97 -7.65 -2.65
CA ALA A 54 5.93 -8.31 -3.50
C ALA A 54 6.93 -9.12 -2.66
N HIS A 55 7.31 -10.27 -3.19
CA HIS A 55 8.37 -11.11 -2.67
C HIS A 55 9.52 -11.15 -3.66
N ARG A 56 10.68 -10.60 -3.28
CA ARG A 56 11.87 -10.49 -4.15
C ARG A 56 11.57 -9.81 -5.50
N GLY A 57 10.72 -8.78 -5.50
CA GLY A 57 10.29 -8.08 -6.73
C GLY A 57 9.20 -8.78 -7.54
N THR A 58 8.66 -9.91 -7.06
CA THR A 58 7.51 -10.58 -7.68
C THR A 58 6.27 -10.36 -6.83
N ALA A 59 5.22 -9.77 -7.37
CA ALA A 59 3.94 -9.65 -6.68
C ALA A 59 3.36 -11.04 -6.37
N VAL A 60 3.15 -11.33 -5.08
CA VAL A 60 2.67 -12.64 -4.62
C VAL A 60 1.24 -12.59 -4.06
N ALA A 61 0.71 -11.39 -3.84
CA ALA A 61 -0.64 -11.20 -3.32
C ALA A 61 -1.42 -10.18 -4.14
N ALA A 62 -2.75 -10.25 -4.02
CA ALA A 62 -3.64 -9.23 -4.55
C ALA A 62 -3.38 -7.87 -3.86
N PRO A 63 -3.53 -6.74 -4.59
CA PRO A 63 -3.40 -5.42 -4.01
C PRO A 63 -4.45 -5.19 -2.91
N VAL A 64 -3.98 -4.84 -1.72
CA VAL A 64 -4.79 -4.44 -0.59
C VAL A 64 -5.17 -2.97 -0.77
N ARG A 65 -6.45 -2.66 -0.61
CA ARG A 65 -6.93 -1.28 -0.64
C ARG A 65 -6.48 -0.54 0.63
N ILE A 66 -5.83 0.60 0.43
CA ILE A 66 -5.34 1.49 1.49
C ILE A 66 -6.36 2.57 1.74
N ARG A 67 -6.72 3.31 0.68
CA ARG A 67 -7.74 4.36 0.73
C ARG A 67 -9.14 3.76 0.64
N LEU A 68 -9.97 3.99 1.66
CA LEU A 68 -11.42 3.81 1.52
C LEU A 68 -11.94 4.89 0.55
N PRO A 69 -12.83 4.55 -0.42
CA PRO A 69 -13.44 5.58 -1.24
C PRO A 69 -14.02 6.62 -0.29
N ASP A 70 -13.60 7.86 -0.48
CA ASP A 70 -14.02 9.00 0.31
C ASP A 70 -15.54 8.90 0.51
N ARG A 71 -15.99 8.75 1.77
CA ARG A 71 -17.41 8.91 2.10
C ARG A 71 -17.77 10.41 2.04
N GLY A 72 -17.46 11.09 0.94
CA GLY A 72 -17.77 12.48 0.66
C GLY A 72 -18.51 12.60 -0.65
N GLY A 73 -19.71 12.02 -0.67
CA GLY A 73 -20.65 12.11 -1.76
C GLY A 73 -22.07 11.71 -1.34
N ASP A 74 -22.40 11.80 -0.05
CA ASP A 74 -23.81 11.85 0.35
C ASP A 74 -24.21 13.33 0.39
N GLY A 75 -25.13 13.67 -0.49
CA GLY A 75 -25.43 15.04 -0.86
C GLY A 75 -25.97 15.84 0.31
N VAL A 76 -25.43 17.05 0.45
CA VAL A 76 -26.24 18.18 0.90
C VAL A 76 -27.46 18.30 -0.03
N ARG A 77 -28.59 17.73 0.37
CA ARG A 77 -29.89 18.10 -0.18
C ARG A 77 -30.32 19.37 0.55
N ALA A 78 -30.33 20.45 -0.22
CA ALA A 78 -30.94 21.73 0.11
C ALA A 78 -32.41 21.60 0.50
#